data_AF-A0A1R4HX63-F1
#
_entry.id   AF-A0A1R4HX63-F1
#
_cell.length_a   1.000
_cell.length_b   1.000
_cell.length_c   1.000
_cell.angle_alpha   90.00
_cell.angle_beta   90.00
_cell.angle_gamma   90.00
#
_symmetry.space_group_name_H-M   'P 1'
#
loop_
_entity.id
_entity.type
_entity.pdbx_description
1 polymer ?
#
loop_
_entity_poly.entity_id
_entity_poly.type
_entity_poly.pdbx_seq_one_letter_code
_entity_poly.pdbx_strand_id
1 'polypeptide(L)'
;MERFHLVYDGPALQGHQMDVRALAPALLSVGNLVEQANEVLNGDRAKVYVNVNASFKTGCFGIDLDTTQSLVQRALDLVSSNPVVSISTICTLLGLSARDGVKGVIAVVRWLRGRKITRIEVLNDGIVTLYINDEQLKVEERVLALIQDYKIRKALEGMIEEPLNNEGIESVSVMPRKGAEPVVHVEADEAAYFHAPAPEDEILDSLEYETNLQVANVPFHDGHKWRFTEGGGGNTFYADIMDFKFLERVQLNQERFAKDDILKAKVRREQKMTAQGLKAEYSILEVLEHRNAAPKVQLGIDFDKQ
;
A
#
# COMPACT_ATOMS: atom_id res chain seq x y z
N MET A 1 18.82 20.29 10.52
CA MET A 1 19.50 19.91 9.27
C MET A 1 20.21 18.62 9.58
N GLU A 2 20.02 17.59 8.77
CA GLU A 2 20.66 16.28 8.93
C GLU A 2 21.41 15.95 7.63
N ARG A 3 22.58 15.31 7.73
CA ARG A 3 23.40 14.92 6.57
C ARG A 3 23.53 13.41 6.52
N PHE A 4 23.57 12.86 5.31
CA PHE A 4 24.00 11.49 5.08
C PHE A 4 24.65 11.37 3.70
N HIS A 5 25.38 10.28 3.48
CA HIS A 5 26.11 10.00 2.26
C HIS A 5 25.62 8.69 1.66
N LEU A 6 25.11 8.73 0.44
CA LEU A 6 24.63 7.57 -0.31
C LEU A 6 25.69 7.15 -1.31
N VAL A 7 26.09 5.88 -1.30
CA VAL A 7 27.15 5.35 -2.18
C VAL A 7 26.60 4.16 -2.94
N TYR A 8 26.74 4.19 -4.26
CA TYR A 8 26.62 3.00 -5.10
C TYR A 8 28.02 2.54 -5.47
N ASP A 9 28.26 1.23 -5.43
CA ASP A 9 29.55 0.65 -5.77
C ASP A 9 29.40 -0.57 -6.70
N GLY A 10 30.43 -0.83 -7.50
CA GLY A 10 30.49 -1.95 -8.44
C GLY A 10 31.36 -1.67 -9.67
N PRO A 11 31.65 -2.70 -10.50
CA PRO A 11 32.53 -2.59 -11.67
C PRO A 11 32.14 -1.49 -12.66
N ALA A 12 30.84 -1.22 -12.86
CA ALA A 12 30.37 -0.18 -13.77
C ALA A 12 30.73 1.24 -13.30
N LEU A 13 31.02 1.41 -12.00
CA LEU A 13 31.26 2.70 -11.37
C LEU A 13 32.75 3.02 -11.16
N GLN A 14 33.66 2.13 -11.60
CA GLN A 14 35.12 2.34 -11.51
C GLN A 14 35.59 3.62 -12.24
N GLY A 15 34.85 4.04 -13.27
CA GLY A 15 35.05 5.30 -13.98
C GLY A 15 34.56 6.55 -13.23
N HIS A 16 34.00 6.40 -12.03
CA HIS A 16 33.33 7.44 -11.25
C HIS A 16 32.12 8.05 -11.97
N GLN A 17 31.43 7.23 -12.75
CA GLN A 17 30.29 7.64 -13.57
C GLN A 17 29.16 6.64 -13.37
N MET A 18 27.93 7.13 -13.36
CA MET A 18 26.71 6.33 -13.31
C MET A 18 25.78 6.83 -14.43
N ASP A 19 25.07 5.92 -15.10
CA ASP A 19 24.07 6.33 -16.10
C ASP A 19 23.01 7.23 -15.43
N VAL A 20 22.73 8.38 -16.04
CA VAL A 20 21.71 9.32 -15.56
C VAL A 20 20.34 8.68 -15.42
N ARG A 21 20.04 7.65 -16.23
CA ARG A 21 18.79 6.88 -16.19
C ARG A 21 18.70 5.96 -14.98
N ALA A 22 19.82 5.59 -14.38
CA ALA A 22 19.85 4.88 -13.09
C ALA A 22 19.91 5.87 -11.92
N LEU A 23 20.73 6.92 -12.05
CA LEU A 23 21.00 7.87 -10.98
C LEU A 23 19.82 8.79 -10.66
N ALA A 24 19.21 9.41 -11.68
CA ALA A 24 18.18 10.42 -11.45
C ALA A 24 16.93 9.85 -10.78
N PRO A 25 16.40 8.67 -11.18
CA PRO A 25 15.30 8.02 -10.47
C PRO A 25 15.65 7.66 -9.02
N ALA A 26 16.90 7.23 -8.76
CA ALA A 26 17.33 6.88 -7.42
C ALA A 26 17.40 8.10 -6.49
N LEU A 27 17.92 9.22 -6.98
CA LEU A 27 17.91 10.50 -6.26
C LEU A 27 16.50 11.02 -5.98
N LEU A 28 15.61 10.91 -6.97
CA LEU A 28 14.20 11.26 -6.81
C LEU A 28 13.55 10.41 -5.72
N SER A 29 13.88 9.10 -5.69
CA SER A 29 13.38 8.16 -4.69
C SER A 29 13.84 8.51 -3.28
N VAL A 30 15.08 8.98 -3.10
CA VAL A 30 15.55 9.50 -1.80
C VAL A 30 14.74 10.73 -1.35
N GLY A 31 14.47 11.67 -2.27
CA GLY A 31 13.61 12.83 -2.00
C GLY A 31 12.23 12.39 -1.54
N ASN A 32 11.59 11.53 -2.33
CA ASN A 32 10.25 10.97 -2.05
C ASN A 32 10.21 10.22 -0.70
N LEU A 33 11.26 9.46 -0.37
CA LEU A 33 11.34 8.69 0.88
C LEU A 33 11.26 9.61 2.09
N VAL A 34 12.06 10.68 2.10
CA VAL A 34 12.13 11.60 3.24
C VAL A 34 10.89 12.50 3.31
N GLU A 35 10.40 13.00 2.18
CA GLU A 35 9.20 13.83 2.11
C GLU A 35 7.96 13.05 2.57
N GLN A 36 7.76 11.83 2.07
CA GLN A 36 6.65 10.98 2.48
C GLN A 36 6.74 10.60 3.96
N ALA A 37 7.93 10.33 4.49
CA ALA A 37 8.08 10.01 5.91
C ALA A 37 7.71 11.20 6.80
N ASN A 38 8.01 12.41 6.36
CA ASN A 38 7.54 13.63 7.01
C ASN A 38 6.02 13.79 6.91
N GLU A 39 5.40 13.50 5.76
CA GLU A 39 3.94 13.54 5.61
C GLU A 39 3.26 12.53 6.56
N VAL A 40 3.75 11.29 6.64
CA VAL A 40 3.20 10.26 7.55
C VAL A 40 3.30 10.68 9.02
N LEU A 41 4.43 11.27 9.44
CA LEU A 41 4.69 11.56 10.85
C LEU A 41 4.24 12.95 11.30
N ASN A 42 4.24 13.93 10.39
CA ASN A 42 3.95 15.32 10.69
C ASN A 42 2.71 15.85 9.98
N GLY A 43 2.20 15.18 8.94
CA GLY A 43 1.19 15.73 8.04
C GLY A 43 1.65 17.07 7.45
N ASP A 44 0.73 18.01 7.31
CA ASP A 44 0.99 19.34 6.74
C ASP A 44 1.73 20.30 7.69
N ARG A 45 2.15 19.84 8.87
CA ARG A 45 2.74 20.71 9.92
C ARG A 45 4.20 21.07 9.66
N ALA A 46 4.88 20.30 8.83
CA ALA A 46 6.28 20.53 8.49
C ALA A 46 6.51 20.26 7.01
N LYS A 47 7.42 21.01 6.39
CA LYS A 47 7.95 20.70 5.05
C LYS A 47 9.40 20.28 5.17
N VAL A 48 9.79 19.32 4.33
CA VAL A 48 11.17 18.85 4.25
C VAL A 48 11.70 19.05 2.84
N TYR A 49 13.00 19.36 2.75
CA TYR A 49 13.71 19.49 1.49
C TYR A 49 14.98 18.64 1.55
N VAL A 50 15.22 17.86 0.50
CA VAL A 50 16.46 17.09 0.31
C VAL A 50 17.30 17.77 -0.75
N ASN A 51 18.54 18.13 -0.42
CA ASN A 51 19.46 18.81 -1.33
C ASN A 51 20.71 17.94 -1.55
N VAL A 52 21.18 17.91 -2.80
CA VAL A 52 22.45 17.26 -3.17
C VAL A 52 23.58 18.27 -3.04
N ASN A 53 24.61 17.94 -2.29
CA ASN A 53 25.85 18.70 -2.24
C ASN A 53 26.85 18.16 -3.26
N ALA A 54 27.31 19.02 -4.16
CA ALA A 54 28.32 18.68 -5.15
C ALA A 54 29.71 18.64 -4.51
N SER A 55 30.14 17.47 -4.00
CA SER A 55 31.53 17.20 -3.63
C SER A 55 32.03 15.87 -4.23
N PHE A 56 31.86 15.72 -5.55
CA PHE A 56 32.38 14.57 -6.30
C PHE A 56 33.92 14.60 -6.28
N LYS A 57 34.52 13.85 -5.35
CA LYS A 57 35.95 13.56 -5.31
C LYS A 57 36.14 12.11 -5.73
N THR A 58 37.16 11.88 -6.55
CA THR A 58 37.55 10.58 -7.13
C THR A 58 37.64 9.49 -6.06
N GLY A 59 36.99 8.35 -6.32
CA GLY A 59 37.08 7.10 -5.55
C GLY A 59 35.77 6.31 -5.43
N CYS A 60 34.61 6.95 -5.55
CA CYS A 60 33.29 6.34 -5.38
C CYS A 60 32.20 7.21 -6.04
N PHE A 61 31.11 6.60 -6.56
CA PHE A 61 29.92 7.35 -6.93
C PHE A 61 29.08 7.62 -5.68
N GLY A 62 29.57 8.56 -4.86
CA GLY A 62 28.96 8.96 -3.60
C GLY A 62 28.24 10.31 -3.71
N ILE A 63 27.06 10.39 -3.11
CA ILE A 63 26.17 11.55 -3.14
C ILE A 63 26.02 12.07 -1.71
N ASP A 64 26.53 13.28 -1.48
CA ASP A 64 26.32 13.99 -0.21
C ASP A 64 24.93 14.62 -0.19
N LEU A 65 24.09 14.27 0.78
CA LEU A 65 22.71 14.71 0.88
C LEU A 65 22.47 15.45 2.19
N ASP A 66 21.83 16.61 2.11
CA ASP A 66 21.42 17.41 3.25
C ASP A 66 19.89 17.55 3.29
N THR A 67 19.31 17.24 4.45
CA THR A 67 17.87 17.40 4.69
C THR A 67 17.60 18.56 5.64
N THR A 68 16.65 19.41 5.26
CA THR A 68 16.20 20.54 6.07
C THR A 68 14.71 20.47 6.29
N GLN A 69 14.25 20.97 7.44
CA GLN A 69 12.83 20.95 7.80
C GLN A 69 12.42 22.34 8.26
N SER A 70 11.26 22.81 7.80
CA SER A 70 10.63 24.06 8.22
C SER A 70 9.25 23.79 8.79
N LEU A 71 8.91 24.49 9.88
CA LEU A 71 7.60 24.40 10.52
C LEU A 71 6.60 25.31 9.80
N VAL A 72 5.36 24.84 9.67
CA VAL A 72 4.27 25.64 9.08
C VAL A 72 3.58 26.44 10.19
N GLN A 73 3.74 27.77 10.17
CA GLN A 73 3.29 28.67 11.23
C GLN A 73 1.79 28.53 11.57
N ARG A 74 0.94 28.33 10.56
CA ARG A 74 -0.52 28.17 10.72
C ARG A 74 -0.92 26.88 11.45
N ALA A 75 -0.03 25.88 11.47
CA ALA A 75 -0.27 24.62 12.17
C ALA A 75 0.16 24.66 13.65
N LEU A 76 0.97 25.65 14.06
CA LEU A 76 1.37 25.85 15.46
C LEU A 76 0.24 26.47 16.30
N ASP A 77 -0.66 27.22 15.66
CA ASP A 77 -1.82 27.85 16.31
C ASP A 77 -2.95 26.84 16.60
N LEU A 78 -2.94 25.71 15.89
CA LEU A 78 -3.80 24.55 16.13
C LEU A 78 -3.09 23.60 17.10
N VAL A 79 -3.29 23.83 18.39
CA VAL A 79 -2.79 23.03 19.52
C VAL A 79 -2.85 21.53 19.20
N SER A 80 -1.70 20.98 18.79
CA SER A 80 -1.54 19.56 18.55
C SER A 80 -0.92 18.95 19.81
N SER A 81 -1.61 17.99 20.42
CA SER A 81 -1.12 17.23 21.59
C SER A 81 0.14 16.39 21.30
N ASN A 82 0.54 16.27 20.02
CA ASN A 82 1.75 15.57 19.61
C ASN A 82 2.81 16.53 19.01
N PRO A 83 4.05 16.52 19.53
CA PRO A 83 5.12 17.37 19.01
C PRO A 83 5.47 16.99 17.56
N VAL A 84 5.95 17.97 16.79
CA VAL A 84 6.49 17.74 15.44
C VAL A 84 7.74 16.86 15.53
N VAL A 85 7.77 15.80 14.73
CA VAL A 85 8.92 14.90 14.63
C VAL A 85 10.01 15.58 13.81
N SER A 86 11.19 15.72 14.42
CA SER A 86 12.34 16.39 13.80
C SER A 86 12.94 15.59 12.64
N ILE A 87 13.56 16.28 11.69
CA ILE A 87 14.21 15.63 10.53
C ILE A 87 15.28 14.59 10.92
N SER A 88 16.06 14.82 11.98
CA SER A 88 17.06 13.85 12.44
C SER A 88 16.40 12.57 12.95
N THR A 89 15.25 12.69 13.63
CA THR A 89 14.44 11.55 14.04
C THR A 89 13.86 10.83 12.83
N ILE A 90 13.36 11.55 11.83
CA ILE A 90 12.86 10.94 10.57
C ILE A 90 13.98 10.15 9.88
N CYS A 91 15.17 10.74 9.70
CA CYS A 91 16.32 10.05 9.12
C CYS A 91 16.72 8.80 9.93
N THR A 92 16.67 8.87 11.27
CA THR A 92 16.93 7.71 12.15
C THR A 92 15.89 6.62 11.93
N LEU A 93 14.60 6.98 11.92
CA LEU A 93 13.48 6.05 11.72
C LEU A 93 13.52 5.40 10.34
N LEU A 94 14.00 6.09 9.31
CA LEU A 94 14.20 5.51 7.97
C LEU A 94 15.43 4.57 7.91
N GLY A 95 16.40 4.73 8.82
CA GLY A 95 17.68 4.04 8.79
C GLY A 95 18.76 4.77 7.99
N LEU A 96 18.60 6.08 7.75
CA LEU A 96 19.57 6.92 7.03
C LEU A 96 20.65 7.52 7.93
N SER A 97 20.45 7.50 9.24
CA SER A 97 21.42 7.95 10.24
C SER A 97 21.59 6.94 11.38
N ALA A 98 22.74 6.99 12.04
CA ALA A 98 23.08 6.07 13.13
C ALA A 98 22.48 6.55 14.45
N ARG A 99 21.73 5.67 15.12
CA ARG A 99 21.42 5.81 16.55
C ARG A 99 21.42 4.43 17.19
N ASP A 100 22.21 4.28 18.25
CA ASP A 100 22.37 2.99 18.93
C ASP A 100 21.02 2.38 19.30
N GLY A 101 20.82 1.12 18.89
CA GLY A 101 19.65 0.32 19.25
C GLY A 101 18.37 0.61 18.45
N VAL A 102 18.33 1.63 17.60
CA VAL A 102 17.13 1.92 16.77
C VAL A 102 17.21 1.17 15.44
N LYS A 103 16.22 0.32 15.18
CA LYS A 103 16.07 -0.37 13.89
C LYS A 103 15.10 0.43 13.01
N GLY A 104 15.65 1.16 12.06
CA GLY A 104 14.86 1.94 11.09
C GLY A 104 14.21 1.07 10.00
N VAL A 105 13.38 1.70 9.17
CA VAL A 105 12.58 1.07 8.10
C VAL A 105 13.43 0.12 7.25
N ILE A 106 14.60 0.56 6.76
CA ILE A 106 15.49 -0.27 5.92
C ILE A 106 15.86 -1.59 6.62
N ALA A 107 16.20 -1.54 7.91
CA ALA A 107 16.55 -2.73 8.68
C ALA A 107 15.37 -3.68 8.84
N VAL A 108 14.15 -3.14 9.01
CA VAL A 108 12.94 -3.97 9.12
C VAL A 108 12.57 -4.58 7.78
N VAL A 109 12.67 -3.84 6.66
CA VAL A 109 12.43 -4.38 5.32
C VAL A 109 13.39 -5.54 5.02
N ARG A 110 14.67 -5.37 5.33
CA ARG A 110 15.69 -6.42 5.19
C ARG A 110 15.43 -7.62 6.10
N TRP A 111 14.88 -7.43 7.30
CA TRP A 111 14.48 -8.53 8.17
C TRP A 111 13.23 -9.26 7.64
N LEU A 112 12.26 -8.53 7.07
CA LEU A 112 11.06 -9.10 6.48
C LEU A 112 11.39 -10.04 5.32
N ARG A 113 12.27 -9.63 4.39
CA ARG A 113 12.64 -10.41 3.19
C ARG A 113 11.41 -10.86 2.38
N GLY A 114 10.42 -9.97 2.24
CA GLY A 114 9.14 -10.27 1.59
C GLY A 114 8.18 -11.17 2.40
N ARG A 115 8.55 -11.62 3.60
CA ARG A 115 7.67 -12.40 4.49
C ARG A 115 6.64 -11.50 5.16
N LYS A 116 5.43 -12.03 5.38
CA LYS A 116 4.35 -11.32 6.09
C LYS A 116 4.55 -11.39 7.61
N ILE A 117 4.27 -10.29 8.30
CA ILE A 117 4.21 -10.25 9.77
C ILE A 117 2.99 -11.06 10.20
N THR A 118 3.19 -12.03 11.10
CA THR A 118 2.11 -12.92 11.56
C THR A 118 1.42 -12.39 12.81
N ARG A 119 2.12 -11.58 13.61
CA ARG A 119 1.59 -10.98 14.84
C ARG A 119 2.35 -9.70 15.19
N ILE A 120 1.64 -8.75 15.77
CA ILE A 120 2.19 -7.50 16.31
C ILE A 120 1.77 -7.44 17.77
N GLU A 121 2.73 -7.19 18.66
CA GLU A 121 2.46 -6.88 20.08
C GLU A 121 2.93 -5.47 20.41
N VAL A 122 1.99 -4.66 20.90
CA VAL A 122 2.31 -3.32 21.40
C VAL A 122 2.85 -3.45 22.81
N LEU A 123 4.05 -2.91 23.04
CA LEU A 123 4.65 -2.77 24.36
C LEU A 123 4.40 -1.35 24.88
N ASN A 124 4.80 -1.10 26.13
CA ASN A 124 4.81 0.27 26.67
C ASN A 124 5.86 1.14 25.95
N ASP A 125 5.71 2.46 26.04
CA ASP A 125 6.67 3.47 25.58
C ASP A 125 6.85 3.57 24.05
N GLY A 126 5.83 3.20 23.27
CA GLY A 126 5.85 3.38 21.80
C GLY A 126 6.75 2.39 21.07
N ILE A 127 7.01 1.23 21.67
CA ILE A 127 7.74 0.12 21.06
C ILE A 127 6.75 -0.99 20.69
N VAL A 128 6.92 -1.61 19.53
CA VAL A 128 6.16 -2.78 19.10
C VAL A 128 7.11 -3.95 18.83
N THR A 129 6.65 -5.16 19.09
CA THR A 129 7.33 -6.40 18.71
C THR A 129 6.61 -7.01 17.52
N LEU A 130 7.33 -7.14 16.41
CA LEU A 130 6.87 -7.81 15.19
C LEU A 130 7.29 -9.28 15.25
N TYR A 131 6.38 -10.18 14.90
CA TYR A 131 6.65 -11.62 14.86
C TYR A 131 6.52 -12.15 13.44
N ILE A 132 7.46 -13.01 13.05
CA ILE A 132 7.41 -13.84 11.84
C ILE A 132 7.76 -15.25 12.29
N ASN A 133 6.75 -16.12 12.40
CA ASN A 133 6.92 -17.47 12.95
C ASN A 133 7.61 -17.40 14.33
N ASP A 134 8.81 -17.97 14.47
CA ASP A 134 9.59 -17.99 15.72
C ASP A 134 10.57 -16.80 15.85
N GLU A 135 10.69 -15.95 14.83
CA GLU A 135 11.52 -14.75 14.86
C GLU A 135 10.73 -13.54 15.40
N GLN A 136 11.41 -12.70 16.19
CA GLN A 136 10.84 -11.45 16.68
C GLN A 136 11.77 -10.26 16.47
N LEU A 137 11.17 -9.09 16.23
CA LEU A 137 11.90 -7.83 16.05
C LEU A 137 11.22 -6.70 16.82
N LYS A 138 11.96 -6.04 17.71
CA LYS A 138 11.49 -4.84 18.42
C LYS A 138 11.84 -3.58 17.62
N VAL A 139 10.84 -2.71 17.42
CA VAL A 139 10.96 -1.46 16.67
C VAL A 139 10.08 -0.38 17.30
N GLU A 140 10.33 0.89 16.99
CA GLU A 140 9.39 1.96 17.38
C GLU A 140 8.08 1.84 16.58
N GLU A 141 6.95 2.17 17.19
CA GLU A 141 5.62 2.16 16.55
C GLU A 141 5.58 3.04 15.29
N ARG A 142 6.34 4.14 15.31
CA ARG A 142 6.50 5.03 14.14
C ARG A 142 7.15 4.33 12.94
N VAL A 143 8.05 3.37 13.18
CA VAL A 143 8.65 2.58 12.10
C VAL A 143 7.60 1.67 11.46
N LEU A 144 6.69 1.10 12.26
CA LEU A 144 5.58 0.30 11.74
C LEU A 144 4.66 1.14 10.84
N ALA A 145 4.29 2.35 11.26
CA ALA A 145 3.49 3.26 10.45
C ALA A 145 4.16 3.59 9.10
N LEU A 146 5.48 3.83 9.10
CA LEU A 146 6.23 4.09 7.87
C LEU A 146 6.32 2.88 6.94
N ILE A 147 6.45 1.65 7.48
CA ILE A 147 6.53 0.43 6.68
C ILE A 147 5.21 0.09 5.98
N GLN A 148 4.09 0.43 6.62
CA GLN A 148 2.74 0.21 6.07
C GLN A 148 2.42 1.16 4.91
N ASP A 149 3.14 2.27 4.78
CA ASP A 149 2.95 3.22 3.68
C ASP A 149 3.58 2.69 2.37
N TYR A 150 2.73 2.49 1.36
CA TYR A 150 3.17 1.99 0.05
C TYR A 150 4.16 2.93 -0.66
N LYS A 151 4.00 4.25 -0.53
CA LYS A 151 4.91 5.21 -1.16
C LYS A 151 6.31 5.15 -0.52
N ILE A 152 6.40 4.91 0.79
CA ILE A 152 7.68 4.62 1.47
C ILE A 152 8.32 3.35 0.91
N ARG A 153 7.55 2.27 0.79
CA ARG A 153 8.02 1.01 0.21
C ARG A 153 8.53 1.20 -1.23
N LYS A 154 7.79 1.95 -2.05
CA LYS A 154 8.17 2.23 -3.45
C LYS A 154 9.38 3.16 -3.56
N ALA A 155 9.53 4.11 -2.64
CA ALA A 155 10.72 4.95 -2.57
C ALA A 155 11.97 4.16 -2.16
N LEU A 156 11.84 3.16 -1.27
CA LEU A 156 12.95 2.25 -0.96
C LEU A 156 13.33 1.36 -2.13
N GLU A 157 12.34 0.84 -2.87
CA GLU A 157 12.57 0.09 -4.11
C GLU A 157 13.40 0.91 -5.10
N GLY A 158 13.00 2.15 -5.39
CA GLY A 158 13.73 3.03 -6.32
C GLY A 158 15.09 3.52 -5.81
N MET A 159 15.29 3.56 -4.49
CA MET A 159 16.57 3.92 -3.87
C MET A 159 17.56 2.74 -3.82
N ILE A 160 17.07 1.50 -3.70
CA ILE A 160 17.90 0.32 -3.39
C ILE A 160 17.82 -0.72 -4.50
N GLU A 161 16.64 -1.30 -4.74
CA GLU A 161 16.48 -2.42 -5.67
C GLU A 161 16.72 -1.98 -7.13
N GLU A 162 16.07 -0.90 -7.58
CA GLU A 162 16.16 -0.47 -8.98
C GLU A 162 17.62 -0.18 -9.40
N PRO A 163 18.46 0.52 -8.60
CA PRO A 163 19.88 0.68 -8.90
C PRO A 163 20.65 -0.65 -8.93
N LEU A 164 20.45 -1.54 -7.95
CA LEU A 164 21.17 -2.83 -7.86
C LEU A 164 20.83 -3.80 -8.99
N ASN A 165 19.68 -3.62 -9.65
CA ASN A 165 19.31 -4.40 -10.84
C ASN A 165 20.05 -3.94 -12.12
N ASN A 166 20.84 -2.86 -12.08
CA ASN A 166 21.65 -2.45 -13.21
C ASN A 166 22.98 -3.21 -13.24
N GLU A 167 23.36 -3.67 -14.43
CA GLU A 167 24.60 -4.43 -14.62
C GLU A 167 25.83 -3.64 -14.13
N GLY A 168 26.63 -4.27 -13.27
CA GLY A 168 27.86 -3.72 -12.72
C GLY A 168 27.68 -2.76 -11.54
N ILE A 169 26.48 -2.65 -10.96
CA ILE A 169 26.26 -2.10 -9.62
C ILE A 169 26.03 -3.28 -8.66
N GLU A 170 26.87 -3.39 -7.63
CA GLU A 170 26.90 -4.57 -6.75
C GLU A 170 26.43 -4.25 -5.33
N SER A 171 26.56 -3.00 -4.87
CA SER A 171 26.08 -2.62 -3.54
C SER A 171 25.59 -1.17 -3.45
N VAL A 172 24.75 -0.93 -2.45
CA VAL A 172 24.34 0.41 -2.01
C VAL A 172 24.60 0.57 -0.51
N SER A 173 25.18 1.70 -0.14
CA SER A 173 25.52 2.02 1.24
C SER A 173 25.00 3.39 1.65
N VAL A 174 24.48 3.49 2.87
CA VAL A 174 24.18 4.77 3.51
C VAL A 174 25.14 4.97 4.67
N MET A 175 25.82 6.10 4.69
CA MET A 175 26.76 6.48 5.74
C MET A 175 26.28 7.77 6.42
N PRO A 176 26.45 7.95 7.74
CA PRO A 176 26.09 9.20 8.43
C PRO A 176 26.84 10.42 7.89
N ARG A 177 28.04 10.20 7.34
CA ARG A 177 28.85 11.18 6.64
C ARG A 177 29.85 10.46 5.76
N LYS A 178 30.38 11.17 4.77
CA LYS A 178 31.43 10.66 3.89
C LYS A 178 32.61 10.08 4.68
N GLY A 179 32.96 8.83 4.40
CA GLY A 179 34.08 8.11 5.04
C GLY A 179 33.80 7.57 6.45
N ALA A 180 32.55 7.62 6.93
CA ALA A 180 32.14 6.89 8.13
C ALA A 180 31.73 5.45 7.78
N GLU A 181 31.70 4.59 8.79
CA GLU A 181 31.11 3.25 8.65
C GLU A 181 29.66 3.34 8.17
N PRO A 182 29.24 2.45 7.25
CA PRO A 182 27.88 2.43 6.75
C PRO A 182 26.89 2.04 7.85
N VAL A 183 25.80 2.79 7.98
CA VAL A 183 24.63 2.39 8.79
C VAL A 183 23.76 1.38 8.08
N VAL A 184 23.81 1.41 6.75
CA VAL A 184 23.14 0.48 5.86
C VAL A 184 24.16 0.10 4.80
N HIS A 185 24.29 -1.21 4.58
CA HIS A 185 25.01 -1.78 3.47
C HIS A 185 24.16 -2.94 2.94
N VAL A 186 23.79 -2.86 1.67
CA VAL A 186 22.92 -3.83 0.97
C VAL A 186 23.66 -4.28 -0.28
N GLU A 187 23.83 -5.58 -0.40
CA GLU A 187 24.42 -6.24 -1.56
C GLU A 187 23.35 -6.56 -2.61
N ALA A 188 23.75 -6.75 -3.87
CA ALA A 188 22.84 -7.02 -4.98
C ALA A 188 21.97 -8.27 -4.78
N ASP A 189 22.45 -9.29 -4.04
CA ASP A 189 21.67 -10.50 -3.73
C ASP A 189 20.53 -10.25 -2.72
N GLU A 190 20.57 -9.13 -2.01
CA GLU A 190 19.53 -8.67 -1.09
C GLU A 190 18.54 -7.69 -1.72
N ALA A 191 18.78 -7.26 -2.98
CA ALA A 191 17.99 -6.24 -3.66
C ALA A 191 16.48 -6.57 -3.66
N ALA A 192 16.12 -7.82 -3.94
CA ALA A 192 14.73 -8.28 -4.01
C ALA A 192 13.97 -8.17 -2.66
N TYR A 193 14.66 -7.99 -1.53
CA TYR A 193 14.01 -7.78 -0.24
C TYR A 193 13.32 -6.42 -0.14
N PHE A 194 13.77 -5.47 -0.96
CA PHE A 194 13.30 -4.09 -0.98
C PHE A 194 12.21 -3.81 -2.01
N HIS A 195 11.82 -4.82 -2.79
CA HIS A 195 10.67 -4.73 -3.68
C HIS A 195 9.42 -4.26 -2.93
N ALA A 196 8.73 -3.26 -3.47
CA ALA A 196 7.46 -2.84 -2.91
C ALA A 196 6.42 -3.94 -3.18
N PRO A 197 5.68 -4.39 -2.16
CA PRO A 197 4.55 -5.27 -2.42
C PRO A 197 3.55 -4.53 -3.32
N ALA A 198 2.80 -5.27 -4.14
CA ALA A 198 1.65 -4.68 -4.82
C ALA A 198 0.76 -4.02 -3.75
N PRO A 199 0.28 -2.79 -3.98
CA PRO A 199 -0.59 -2.13 -3.01
C PRO A 199 -1.79 -3.03 -2.75
N GLU A 200 -1.96 -3.47 -1.50
CA GLU A 200 -3.18 -4.15 -1.09
C GLU A 200 -4.31 -3.13 -1.19
N ASP A 201 -5.39 -3.47 -1.91
CA ASP A 201 -6.52 -2.58 -2.13
C ASP A 201 -7.09 -2.09 -0.79
N GLU A 202 -7.04 -0.79 -0.53
CA GLU A 202 -7.62 -0.19 0.67
C GLU A 202 -9.15 -0.18 0.52
N ILE A 203 -9.88 -0.88 1.40
CA ILE A 203 -11.35 -0.80 1.44
C ILE A 203 -11.73 0.53 2.09
N LEU A 204 -12.19 1.48 1.28
CA LEU A 204 -12.61 2.80 1.71
C LEU A 204 -14.02 2.81 2.30
N ASP A 205 -14.91 1.98 1.74
CA ASP A 205 -16.30 1.89 2.15
C ASP A 205 -16.86 0.48 1.88
N SER A 206 -17.78 0.03 2.72
CA SER A 206 -18.48 -1.25 2.57
C SER A 206 -19.94 -1.08 2.99
N LEU A 207 -20.84 -1.16 2.01
CA LEU A 207 -22.27 -1.02 2.19
C LEU A 207 -22.99 -2.35 1.93
N GLU A 208 -23.83 -2.77 2.87
CA GLU A 208 -24.78 -3.87 2.66
C GLU A 208 -26.21 -3.35 2.54
N TYR A 209 -26.93 -3.79 1.52
CA TYR A 209 -28.31 -3.37 1.28
C TYR A 209 -29.13 -4.45 0.56
N GLU A 210 -30.45 -4.44 0.75
CA GLU A 210 -31.37 -5.26 -0.03
C GLU A 210 -31.83 -4.50 -1.28
N THR A 211 -31.81 -5.16 -2.43
CA THR A 211 -32.30 -4.58 -3.68
C THR A 211 -32.86 -5.64 -4.63
N ASN A 212 -33.54 -5.21 -5.68
CA ASN A 212 -33.95 -6.05 -6.79
C ASN A 212 -32.93 -5.94 -7.92
N LEU A 213 -32.39 -7.07 -8.35
CA LEU A 213 -31.41 -7.18 -9.42
C LEU A 213 -32.01 -7.94 -10.59
N GLN A 214 -31.93 -7.36 -11.78
CA GLN A 214 -32.23 -8.08 -13.01
C GLN A 214 -31.00 -8.87 -13.45
N VAL A 215 -31.19 -10.16 -13.73
CA VAL A 215 -30.11 -11.07 -14.14
C VAL A 215 -29.81 -10.84 -15.62
N ALA A 216 -28.63 -10.32 -15.92
CA ALA A 216 -28.21 -10.03 -17.29
C ALA A 216 -27.43 -11.19 -17.92
N ASN A 217 -26.61 -11.89 -17.13
CA ASN A 217 -25.89 -13.08 -17.58
C ASN A 217 -25.61 -14.04 -16.42
N VAL A 218 -25.88 -15.32 -16.65
CA VAL A 218 -25.63 -16.42 -15.73
C VAL A 218 -24.54 -17.33 -16.32
N PRO A 219 -23.30 -17.30 -15.80
CA PRO A 219 -22.33 -18.32 -16.12
C PRO A 219 -22.64 -19.60 -15.33
N PHE A 220 -22.81 -20.73 -16.03
CA PHE A 220 -23.02 -22.05 -15.40
C PHE A 220 -21.72 -22.79 -15.05
N HIS A 221 -20.58 -22.10 -15.15
CA HIS A 221 -19.27 -22.65 -14.78
C HIS A 221 -18.85 -22.07 -13.43
N ASP A 222 -18.35 -22.91 -12.54
CA ASP A 222 -17.94 -22.50 -11.20
C ASP A 222 -16.83 -21.44 -11.23
N GLY A 223 -16.89 -20.50 -10.28
CA GLY A 223 -15.88 -19.44 -10.13
C GLY A 223 -16.04 -18.23 -11.06
N HIS A 224 -17.06 -18.20 -11.92
CA HIS A 224 -17.35 -17.05 -12.77
C HIS A 224 -18.38 -16.09 -12.16
N LYS A 225 -18.12 -14.79 -12.29
CA LYS A 225 -19.02 -13.74 -11.80
C LYS A 225 -20.29 -13.63 -12.63
N TRP A 226 -21.41 -13.49 -11.95
CA TRP A 226 -22.71 -13.24 -12.56
C TRP A 226 -22.82 -11.76 -12.93
N ARG A 227 -23.56 -11.45 -13.98
CA ARG A 227 -23.77 -10.06 -14.42
C ARG A 227 -25.19 -9.62 -14.07
N PHE A 228 -25.29 -8.49 -13.38
CA PHE A 228 -26.56 -7.91 -12.91
C PHE A 228 -26.72 -6.46 -13.36
N THR A 229 -27.94 -5.96 -13.26
CA THR A 229 -28.31 -4.54 -13.36
C THR A 229 -29.46 -4.23 -12.40
N GLU A 230 -29.51 -3.01 -11.88
CA GLU A 230 -30.64 -2.52 -11.06
C GLU A 230 -31.80 -1.98 -11.94
N GLY A 231 -31.70 -2.11 -13.27
CA GLY A 231 -32.72 -1.66 -14.22
C GLY A 231 -32.61 -0.17 -14.60
N GLY A 232 -33.53 0.32 -15.43
CA GLY A 232 -33.69 1.76 -15.73
C GLY A 232 -32.58 2.43 -16.55
N GLY A 233 -31.78 1.67 -17.31
CA GLY A 233 -30.62 2.21 -18.06
C GLY A 233 -29.36 2.38 -17.20
N GLY A 234 -29.36 1.85 -15.97
CA GLY A 234 -28.19 1.84 -15.09
C GLY A 234 -27.07 0.92 -15.57
N ASN A 235 -25.85 1.18 -15.07
CA ASN A 235 -24.66 0.39 -15.40
C ASN A 235 -24.81 -1.06 -14.96
N THR A 236 -24.36 -2.00 -15.79
CA THR A 236 -24.25 -3.41 -15.39
C THR A 236 -23.00 -3.61 -14.55
N PHE A 237 -23.06 -4.51 -13.58
CA PHE A 237 -21.90 -4.90 -12.78
C PHE A 237 -21.77 -6.42 -12.70
N TYR A 238 -20.55 -6.88 -12.44
CA TYR A 238 -20.26 -8.28 -12.16
C TYR A 238 -20.22 -8.47 -10.65
N ALA A 239 -20.86 -9.54 -10.16
CA ALA A 239 -20.84 -9.90 -8.76
C ALA A 239 -20.56 -11.39 -8.57
N ASP A 240 -19.83 -11.70 -7.51
CA ASP A 240 -19.71 -13.06 -7.02
C ASP A 240 -20.95 -13.41 -6.20
N ILE A 241 -21.44 -14.65 -6.30
CA ILE A 241 -22.52 -15.13 -5.44
C ILE A 241 -21.91 -15.91 -4.28
N MET A 242 -22.07 -15.39 -3.08
CA MET A 242 -21.61 -16.01 -1.83
C MET A 242 -22.69 -16.91 -1.20
N ASP A 243 -23.90 -16.91 -1.74
CA ASP A 243 -24.98 -17.79 -1.34
C ASP A 243 -24.79 -19.20 -1.91
N PHE A 244 -24.02 -20.01 -1.18
CA PHE A 244 -23.73 -21.40 -1.56
C PHE A 244 -24.99 -22.27 -1.70
N LYS A 245 -26.03 -22.02 -0.88
CA LYS A 245 -27.29 -22.78 -0.95
C LYS A 245 -28.05 -22.45 -2.23
N PHE A 246 -28.08 -21.18 -2.62
CA PHE A 246 -28.66 -20.78 -3.91
C PHE A 246 -27.89 -21.38 -5.08
N LEU A 247 -26.56 -21.30 -5.07
CA LEU A 247 -25.72 -21.89 -6.12
C LEU A 247 -25.92 -23.41 -6.25
N GLU A 248 -26.06 -24.12 -5.13
CA GLU A 248 -26.39 -25.55 -5.14
C GLU A 248 -27.73 -25.83 -5.83
N ARG A 249 -28.78 -25.04 -5.54
CA ARG A 249 -30.08 -25.17 -6.23
C ARG A 249 -29.97 -24.89 -7.73
N VAL A 250 -29.13 -23.95 -8.14
CA VAL A 250 -28.84 -23.67 -9.56
C VAL A 250 -28.17 -24.89 -10.21
N GLN A 251 -27.12 -25.43 -9.60
CA GLN A 251 -26.39 -26.61 -10.11
C GLN A 251 -27.29 -27.85 -10.19
N LEU A 252 -28.20 -28.02 -9.24
CA LEU A 252 -29.19 -29.11 -9.21
C LEU A 252 -30.39 -28.87 -10.14
N ASN A 253 -30.38 -27.82 -10.97
CA ASN A 253 -31.47 -27.42 -11.87
C ASN A 253 -32.82 -27.16 -11.18
N GLN A 254 -32.78 -26.76 -9.91
CA GLN A 254 -33.97 -26.38 -9.12
C GLN A 254 -34.33 -24.90 -9.30
N GLU A 255 -33.38 -24.07 -9.73
CA GLU A 255 -33.61 -22.69 -10.16
C GLU A 255 -33.61 -22.63 -11.69
N ARG A 256 -34.64 -22.03 -12.29
CA ARG A 256 -34.74 -21.83 -13.75
C ARG A 256 -34.77 -20.35 -14.08
N PHE A 257 -33.79 -19.90 -14.85
CA PHE A 257 -33.69 -18.50 -15.28
C PHE A 257 -34.31 -18.32 -16.65
N ALA A 258 -35.20 -17.34 -16.77
CA ALA A 258 -35.65 -16.76 -18.01
C ALA A 258 -35.02 -15.37 -18.21
N LYS A 259 -35.15 -14.85 -19.44
CA LYS A 259 -34.68 -13.51 -19.76
C LYS A 259 -35.38 -12.49 -18.85
N ASP A 260 -34.58 -11.58 -18.30
CA ASP A 260 -35.02 -10.45 -17.47
C ASP A 260 -35.55 -10.84 -16.08
N ASP A 261 -35.32 -12.08 -15.63
CA ASP A 261 -35.70 -12.52 -14.29
C ASP A 261 -35.03 -11.66 -13.21
N ILE A 262 -35.73 -11.54 -12.08
CA ILE A 262 -35.38 -10.62 -11.00
C ILE A 262 -35.04 -11.44 -9.76
N LEU A 263 -33.88 -11.14 -9.17
CA LEU A 263 -33.50 -11.61 -7.85
C LEU A 263 -33.66 -10.48 -6.85
N LYS A 264 -34.46 -10.68 -5.80
CA LYS A 264 -34.35 -9.87 -4.59
C LYS A 264 -33.19 -10.43 -3.78
N ALA A 265 -32.17 -9.62 -3.50
CA ALA A 265 -30.95 -10.10 -2.89
C ALA A 265 -30.38 -9.10 -1.89
N LYS A 266 -29.63 -9.63 -0.91
CA LYS A 266 -28.75 -8.85 -0.06
C LYS A 266 -27.40 -8.70 -0.75
N VAL A 267 -27.04 -7.47 -1.07
CA VAL A 267 -25.83 -7.12 -1.83
C VAL A 267 -24.84 -6.44 -0.90
N ARG A 268 -23.56 -6.81 -1.01
CA ARG A 268 -22.43 -6.05 -0.47
C ARG A 268 -21.73 -5.33 -1.60
N ARG A 269 -21.54 -4.02 -1.45
CA ARG A 269 -20.73 -3.17 -2.32
C ARG A 269 -19.52 -2.68 -1.53
N GLU A 270 -18.33 -3.08 -1.96
CA GLU A 270 -17.06 -2.60 -1.41
C GLU A 270 -16.45 -1.59 -2.39
N GLN A 271 -16.06 -0.42 -1.90
CA GLN A 271 -15.27 0.54 -2.67
C GLN A 271 -13.81 0.44 -2.23
N LYS A 272 -12.95 0.11 -3.18
CA LYS A 272 -11.52 -0.10 -2.99
C LYS A 272 -10.73 1.01 -3.67
N MET A 273 -9.73 1.56 -2.99
CA MET A 273 -8.68 2.34 -3.64
C MET A 273 -7.62 1.37 -4.15
N THR A 274 -7.52 1.27 -5.47
CA THR A 274 -6.51 0.44 -6.15
C THR A 274 -5.43 1.34 -6.75
N ALA A 275 -4.32 0.77 -7.21
CA ALA A 275 -3.28 1.51 -7.96
C ALA A 275 -3.83 2.24 -9.22
N GLN A 276 -4.97 1.79 -9.76
CA GLN A 276 -5.60 2.32 -10.98
C GLN A 276 -6.76 3.28 -10.68
N GLY A 277 -6.99 3.57 -9.39
CA GLY A 277 -8.07 4.44 -8.91
C GLY A 277 -9.17 3.67 -8.18
N LEU A 278 -10.30 4.35 -7.98
CA LEU A 278 -11.44 3.84 -7.23
C LEU A 278 -12.13 2.71 -8.00
N LYS A 279 -12.25 1.53 -7.38
CA LYS A 279 -12.95 0.37 -7.94
C LYS A 279 -14.07 -0.04 -7.00
N ALA A 280 -15.24 -0.36 -7.55
CA ALA A 280 -16.33 -0.96 -6.78
C ALA A 280 -16.40 -2.47 -7.06
N GLU A 281 -16.47 -3.28 -6.03
CA GLU A 281 -16.69 -4.72 -6.10
C GLU A 281 -18.03 -5.07 -5.46
N TYR A 282 -18.74 -6.02 -6.07
CA TYR A 282 -20.08 -6.42 -5.68
C TYR A 282 -20.10 -7.91 -5.33
N SER A 283 -20.79 -8.25 -4.24
CA SER A 283 -21.03 -9.62 -3.83
C SER A 283 -22.51 -9.81 -3.47
N ILE A 284 -23.12 -10.88 -3.98
CA ILE A 284 -24.47 -11.30 -3.60
C ILE A 284 -24.32 -12.20 -2.37
N LEU A 285 -24.66 -11.68 -1.19
CA LEU A 285 -24.52 -12.40 0.07
C LEU A 285 -25.60 -13.47 0.24
N GLU A 286 -26.82 -13.12 -0.16
CA GLU A 286 -28.00 -13.98 0.00
C GLU A 286 -29.03 -13.65 -1.09
N VAL A 287 -29.61 -14.67 -1.71
CA VAL A 287 -30.75 -14.52 -2.62
C VAL A 287 -32.03 -14.79 -1.85
N LEU A 288 -32.81 -13.72 -1.63
CA LEU A 288 -34.03 -13.72 -0.81
C LEU A 288 -35.25 -14.20 -1.60
N GLU A 289 -35.34 -13.81 -2.87
CA GLU A 289 -36.45 -14.18 -3.75
C GLU A 289 -35.98 -14.26 -5.21
N HIS A 290 -36.49 -15.23 -5.96
CA HIS A 290 -36.34 -15.32 -7.41
C HIS A 290 -37.71 -15.20 -8.08
N ARG A 291 -37.87 -14.16 -8.90
CA ARG A 291 -39.14 -13.84 -9.57
C ARG A 291 -38.96 -13.82 -11.09
N ASN A 292 -39.86 -14.51 -11.78
CA ASN A 292 -39.93 -14.44 -13.23
C ASN A 292 -40.33 -13.04 -13.73
N ALA A 293 -39.77 -12.61 -14.85
CA ALA A 293 -40.05 -11.31 -15.49
C ALA A 293 -41.47 -11.17 -16.08
N ALA A 294 -42.23 -12.26 -16.18
CA ALA A 294 -43.57 -12.25 -16.77
C ALA A 294 -44.49 -11.22 -16.06
N PRO A 295 -45.18 -10.34 -16.81
CA PRO A 295 -46.10 -9.36 -16.23
C PRO A 295 -47.20 -10.07 -15.43
N LYS A 296 -47.26 -9.81 -14.12
CA LYS A 296 -48.39 -10.22 -13.30
C LYS A 296 -49.42 -9.10 -13.28
N VAL A 297 -50.67 -9.43 -13.59
CA VAL A 297 -51.79 -8.51 -13.37
C VAL A 297 -52.04 -8.45 -11.86
N GLN A 298 -51.85 -7.28 -11.25
CA GLN A 298 -52.39 -7.03 -9.92
C GLN A 298 -53.91 -6.95 -10.04
N LEU A 299 -54.60 -8.00 -9.57
CA LEU A 299 -56.03 -7.91 -9.33
C LEU A 299 -56.21 -7.05 -8.08
N GLY A 300 -56.70 -5.82 -8.26
CA GLY A 300 -57.12 -4.96 -7.16
C GLY A 300 -58.38 -5.53 -6.52
N ILE A 301 -58.23 -6.53 -5.65
CA ILE A 301 -59.34 -7.09 -4.88
C ILE A 301 -59.29 -6.47 -3.49
N ASP A 302 -60.24 -5.56 -3.24
CA ASP A 302 -60.47 -4.91 -1.96
C ASP A 302 -61.33 -5.86 -1.10
N PHE A 303 -60.71 -6.65 -0.22
CA PHE A 303 -61.42 -7.50 0.73
C PHE A 303 -61.77 -6.70 1.99
N ASP A 304 -62.55 -5.64 1.87
CA ASP A 304 -63.18 -4.97 3.02
C ASP A 304 -64.41 -4.16 2.60
N LYS A 305 -65.49 -4.86 2.27
CA LYS A 305 -66.87 -4.37 2.43
C LYS A 305 -67.83 -5.53 2.72
N GLN A 306 -67.95 -5.92 3.98
CA GLN A 306 -69.23 -6.15 4.68
C GLN A 306 -69.02 -6.32 6.18
#